data_AF-W0ZES8-F1
#
_entry.id   AF-W0ZES8-F1
#
_cell.length_a   1.000
_cell.length_b   1.000
_cell.length_c   1.000
_cell.angle_alpha   90.00
_cell.angle_beta   90.00
_cell.angle_gamma   90.00
#
_symmetry.space_group_name_H-M   'P 1'
#
loop_
_entity.id
_entity.type
_entity.pdbx_description
1 polymer ?
#
loop_
_entity_poly.entity_id
_entity_poly.type
_entity_poly.pdbx_seq_one_letter_code
_entity_poly.pdbx_strand_id
1 'polypeptide(L)'
;MKVDVKTLDGKSMSAQRATEPVGSALRIAPGFVATTVDDTAGVETTLEAHYLAERGRYVITTITNRAIATDFSEDRLKHTAPQAILRAAIPHCVALLLDDSAQAKWTTVADLTTTDRRIVPLWMAQAVVKRGMKDERWQVIEILYGIAALADLPPVKLIALELDVPERTASDWIQKARAAGWLVGMTSNVGRPAGG
;
A
#
# COMPACT_ATOMS: atom_id res chain seq x y z
N MET A 1 -9.02 11.48 -3.78
CA MET A 1 -9.13 11.97 -2.39
C MET A 1 -7.74 12.39 -1.93
N LYS A 2 -7.60 13.56 -1.32
CA LYS A 2 -6.33 14.03 -0.74
C LYS A 2 -6.27 13.57 0.72
N VAL A 3 -5.12 13.02 1.12
CA VAL A 3 -4.86 12.63 2.52
C VAL A 3 -3.57 13.28 2.99
N ASP A 4 -3.58 13.86 4.18
CA ASP A 4 -2.38 14.27 4.91
C ASP A 4 -1.93 13.10 5.78
N VAL A 5 -0.68 12.66 5.63
CA VAL A 5 -0.16 11.48 6.33
C VAL A 5 1.01 11.89 7.22
N LYS A 6 0.88 11.60 8.51
CA LYS A 6 1.86 11.91 9.54
C LYS A 6 2.24 10.66 10.32
N THR A 7 3.42 10.68 10.93
CA THR A 7 3.80 9.72 11.95
C THR A 7 2.95 9.89 13.22
N LEU A 8 2.97 8.91 14.11
CA LEU A 8 2.23 8.97 15.38
C LEU A 8 2.67 10.14 16.29
N ASP A 9 3.92 10.62 16.15
CA ASP A 9 4.44 11.80 16.84
C ASP A 9 4.19 13.12 16.07
N GLY A 10 3.35 13.09 15.02
CA GLY A 10 2.87 14.29 14.31
C GLY A 10 3.82 14.87 13.25
N LYS A 11 4.91 14.20 12.91
CA LYS A 11 5.84 14.63 11.84
C LYS A 11 5.32 14.19 10.47
N SER A 12 5.69 14.91 9.42
CA SER A 12 5.37 14.50 8.04
C SER A 12 5.95 13.12 7.73
N MET A 13 5.14 12.29 7.06
CA MET A 13 5.59 10.97 6.62
C MET A 13 6.67 11.08 5.54
N SER A 14 7.67 10.20 5.60
CA SER A 14 8.75 10.08 4.62
C SER A 14 9.36 8.68 4.67
N ALA A 15 10.16 8.32 3.67
CA ALA A 15 10.79 7.00 3.60
C ALA A 15 11.68 6.67 4.82
N GLN A 16 12.27 7.66 5.47
CA GLN A 16 13.08 7.48 6.68
C GLN A 16 12.27 6.97 7.88
N ARG A 17 10.95 7.15 7.86
CA ARG A 17 10.02 6.69 8.90
C ARG A 17 9.53 5.27 8.67
N ALA A 18 9.82 4.70 7.49
CA ALA A 18 9.57 3.31 7.19
C ALA A 18 10.70 2.44 7.76
N THR A 19 10.52 1.96 8.99
CA THR A 19 11.56 1.24 9.75
C THR A 19 11.28 -0.25 9.89
N GLU A 20 10.02 -0.67 9.77
CA GLU A 20 9.61 -2.06 9.96
C GLU A 20 9.79 -2.83 8.63
N PRO A 21 10.60 -3.90 8.59
CA PRO A 21 10.76 -4.68 7.36
C PRO A 21 9.51 -5.52 7.07
N VAL A 22 9.11 -5.58 5.80
CA VAL A 22 8.05 -6.47 5.31
C VAL A 22 8.57 -7.22 4.10
N GLY A 23 8.81 -8.52 4.27
CA GLY A 23 9.54 -9.31 3.28
C GLY A 23 10.99 -8.86 3.13
N SER A 24 11.56 -9.10 1.96
CA SER A 24 12.94 -8.77 1.62
C SER A 24 13.10 -7.37 1.03
N ALA A 25 12.06 -6.85 0.37
CA ALA A 25 12.16 -5.66 -0.48
C ALA A 25 11.53 -4.40 0.11
N LEU A 26 10.67 -4.51 1.13
CA LEU A 26 9.88 -3.38 1.64
C LEU A 26 10.24 -3.01 3.07
N ARG A 27 10.14 -1.72 3.35
CA ARG A 27 10.01 -1.19 4.71
C ARG A 27 8.72 -0.41 4.84
N ILE A 28 8.13 -0.42 6.01
CA ILE A 28 6.88 0.28 6.30
C ILE A 28 7.01 1.10 7.59
N ALA A 29 6.21 2.17 7.69
CA ALA A 29 6.04 2.86 8.96
C ALA A 29 5.25 1.96 9.93
N PRO A 30 5.69 1.75 11.18
CA PRO A 30 4.98 0.87 12.11
C PRO A 30 3.56 1.36 12.45
N GLY A 31 3.35 2.68 12.39
CA GLY A 31 2.03 3.29 12.51
C GLY A 31 2.03 4.72 11.97
N PHE A 32 0.83 5.23 11.71
CA PHE A 32 0.63 6.56 11.13
C PHE A 32 -0.74 7.14 11.48
N VAL A 33 -0.85 8.44 11.30
CA VAL A 33 -2.10 9.20 11.34
C VAL A 33 -2.39 9.70 9.94
N ALA A 34 -3.60 9.45 9.44
CA ALA A 34 -4.06 9.96 8.15
C ALA A 34 -5.30 10.85 8.34
N THR A 35 -5.25 12.05 7.78
CA THR A 35 -6.32 13.04 7.85
C THR A 35 -6.83 13.36 6.46
N THR A 36 -8.15 13.42 6.30
CA THR A 36 -8.79 13.95 5.10
C THR A 36 -9.84 14.98 5.48
N VAL A 37 -10.08 15.91 4.56
CA VAL A 37 -11.12 16.93 4.69
C VAL A 37 -12.08 16.74 3.54
N ASP A 38 -13.36 16.57 3.86
CA ASP A 38 -14.45 16.63 2.90
C ASP A 38 -15.15 17.98 3.07
N ASP A 39 -14.79 18.95 2.23
CA ASP A 39 -15.37 20.30 2.25
C ASP A 39 -16.87 20.28 1.90
N THR A 40 -17.34 19.27 1.15
CA THR A 40 -18.74 19.16 0.75
C THR A 40 -19.58 18.65 1.93
N ALA A 41 -19.05 17.69 2.68
CA ALA A 41 -19.67 17.21 3.92
C ALA A 41 -19.43 18.16 5.10
N GLY A 42 -18.41 19.02 5.05
CA GLY A 42 -18.00 19.86 6.18
C GLY A 42 -17.46 19.04 7.35
N VAL A 43 -16.80 17.91 7.06
CA VAL A 43 -16.24 16.98 8.05
C VAL A 43 -14.78 16.72 7.74
N GLU A 44 -13.95 16.82 8.77
CA GLU A 44 -12.60 16.28 8.77
C GLU A 44 -12.60 14.91 9.45
N THR A 45 -11.91 13.95 8.83
CA THR A 45 -11.74 12.61 9.39
C THR A 45 -10.27 12.32 9.56
N THR A 46 -9.92 11.94 10.77
CA THR A 46 -8.59 11.49 11.16
C THR A 46 -8.65 10.03 11.57
N LEU A 47 -7.76 9.20 11.03
CA LEU A 47 -7.57 7.83 11.48
C LEU A 47 -6.15 7.64 12.00
N GLU A 48 -6.03 6.75 12.97
CA GLU A 48 -4.77 6.17 13.41
C GLU A 48 -4.74 4.70 12.98
N ALA A 49 -3.63 4.28 12.38
CA ALA A 49 -3.44 2.91 11.94
C ALA A 49 -2.08 2.38 12.38
N HIS A 50 -2.07 1.11 12.79
CA HIS A 50 -0.88 0.38 13.21
C HIS A 50 -0.74 -0.90 12.40
N TYR A 51 0.50 -1.23 12.01
CA TYR A 51 0.77 -2.50 11.37
C TYR A 51 0.71 -3.62 12.40
N LEU A 52 -0.08 -4.66 12.11
CA LEU A 52 -0.12 -5.88 12.92
C LEU A 52 0.44 -7.04 12.09
N ALA A 53 1.63 -7.50 12.44
CA ALA A 53 2.34 -8.59 11.77
C ALA A 53 1.49 -9.88 11.70
N GLU A 54 0.76 -10.23 12.76
CA GLU A 54 -0.14 -11.39 12.80
C GLU A 54 -1.24 -11.34 11.73
N ARG A 55 -1.64 -10.13 11.32
CA ARG A 55 -2.65 -9.90 10.27
C ARG A 55 -2.04 -9.52 8.92
N GLY A 56 -0.73 -9.30 8.87
CA GLY A 56 -0.01 -8.87 7.67
C GLY A 56 -0.48 -7.54 7.08
N ARG A 57 -1.11 -6.66 7.88
CA ARG A 57 -1.70 -5.39 7.38
C ARG A 57 -1.85 -4.33 8.46
N TYR A 58 -2.11 -3.11 8.02
CA TYR A 58 -2.53 -2.02 8.89
C TYR A 58 -3.95 -2.24 9.42
N VAL A 59 -4.13 -2.00 10.71
CA VAL A 59 -5.43 -2.01 11.38
C VAL A 59 -5.69 -0.61 11.93
N ILE A 60 -6.87 -0.08 11.61
CA ILE A 60 -7.35 1.19 12.15
C ILE A 60 -7.64 0.97 13.64
N THR A 61 -6.95 1.71 14.51
CA THR A 61 -7.13 1.67 15.97
C THR A 61 -8.04 2.77 16.46
N THR A 62 -8.00 3.94 15.80
CA THR A 62 -8.76 5.13 16.18
C THR A 62 -9.35 5.80 14.95
N ILE A 63 -10.60 6.27 15.07
CA ILE A 63 -11.25 7.15 14.09
C ILE A 63 -11.80 8.35 14.86
N THR A 64 -11.44 9.55 14.41
CA THR A 64 -11.97 10.81 14.93
C THR A 64 -12.60 11.59 13.79
N ASN A 65 -13.85 11.98 13.97
CA ASN A 65 -14.54 12.88 13.06
C ASN A 65 -14.72 14.23 13.74
N ARG A 66 -14.34 15.29 13.03
CA ARG A 66 -14.46 16.67 13.49
C ARG A 66 -15.31 17.45 12.50
N ALA A 67 -16.42 17.99 12.97
CA ALA A 67 -17.18 18.97 12.20
C ALA A 67 -16.31 20.22 11.97
N ILE A 68 -16.23 20.68 10.73
CA ILE A 68 -15.53 21.91 10.37
C ILE A 68 -16.49 22.98 9.80
N ALA A 69 -17.72 22.58 9.45
CA ALA A 69 -18.78 23.49 9.06
C ALA A 69 -19.70 23.84 10.25
N THR A 70 -20.21 25.07 10.26
CA THR A 70 -21.12 25.56 11.31
C THR A 70 -22.55 25.01 11.20
N ASP A 71 -22.90 24.46 10.03
CA ASP A 71 -24.21 23.88 9.71
C ASP A 71 -24.20 22.34 9.81
N PHE A 72 -23.30 21.79 10.62
CA PHE A 72 -23.09 20.35 10.74
C PHE A 72 -24.39 19.60 11.08
N SER A 73 -24.59 18.48 10.40
CA SER A 73 -25.65 17.51 10.67
C SER A 73 -25.03 16.13 10.89
N GLU A 74 -25.53 15.40 11.87
CA GLU A 74 -25.05 14.05 12.22
C GLU A 74 -25.12 13.07 11.04
N ASP A 75 -26.07 13.28 10.11
CA ASP A 75 -26.18 12.45 8.90
C ASP A 75 -24.92 12.51 8.03
N ARG A 76 -24.17 13.61 8.08
CA ARG A 76 -22.93 13.78 7.29
C ARG A 76 -21.80 12.87 7.78
N LEU A 77 -21.84 12.37 9.02
CA LEU A 77 -20.87 11.38 9.53
C LEU A 77 -20.95 10.04 8.78
N LYS A 78 -22.11 9.71 8.23
CA LYS A 78 -22.34 8.45 7.49
C LYS A 78 -21.55 8.37 6.18
N HIS A 79 -21.00 9.50 5.70
CA HIS A 79 -20.25 9.56 4.44
C HIS A 79 -18.74 9.39 4.60
N THR A 80 -18.28 9.20 5.83
CA THR A 80 -16.88 8.92 6.09
C THR A 80 -16.50 7.54 5.58
N ALA A 81 -15.47 7.44 4.74
CA ALA A 81 -14.96 6.16 4.22
C ALA A 81 -13.57 5.82 4.80
N PRO A 82 -13.46 5.35 6.08
CA PRO A 82 -12.18 5.05 6.72
C PRO A 82 -11.27 4.13 5.89
N GLN A 83 -11.84 3.13 5.22
CA GLN A 83 -11.07 2.23 4.36
C GLN A 83 -10.50 2.92 3.13
N ALA A 84 -11.21 3.89 2.55
CA ALA A 84 -10.68 4.67 1.43
C ALA A 84 -9.51 5.54 1.90
N ILE A 85 -9.59 6.12 3.10
CA ILE A 85 -8.54 6.98 3.68
C ILE A 85 -7.30 6.13 3.95
N LEU A 86 -7.48 4.96 4.55
CA LEU A 86 -6.39 4.02 4.80
C LEU A 86 -5.67 3.63 3.51
N ARG A 87 -6.43 3.25 2.47
CA ARG A 87 -5.90 2.91 1.14
C ARG A 87 -5.11 4.05 0.50
N ALA A 88 -5.61 5.28 0.61
CA ALA A 88 -4.93 6.45 0.07
C ALA A 88 -3.66 6.80 0.86
N ALA A 89 -3.61 6.49 2.15
CA ALA A 89 -2.46 6.80 3.01
C ALA A 89 -1.29 5.82 2.85
N ILE A 90 -1.58 4.54 2.59
CA ILE A 90 -0.58 3.47 2.57
C ILE A 90 0.60 3.70 1.62
N PRO A 91 0.42 4.22 0.39
CA PRO A 91 1.56 4.55 -0.47
C PRO A 91 2.59 5.49 0.16
N HIS A 92 2.18 6.36 1.09
CA HIS A 92 3.10 7.25 1.82
C HIS A 92 3.87 6.53 2.93
N CYS A 93 3.34 5.41 3.43
CA CYS A 93 3.88 4.65 4.55
C CYS A 93 4.81 3.50 4.12
N VAL A 94 4.81 3.14 2.84
CA VAL A 94 5.63 2.06 2.28
C VAL A 94 6.82 2.66 1.55
N ALA A 95 8.03 2.22 1.93
CA ALA A 95 9.27 2.57 1.27
C ALA A 95 9.92 1.33 0.65
N LEU A 96 10.57 1.53 -0.50
CA LEU A 96 11.29 0.48 -1.20
C LEU A 96 12.60 1.01 -1.76
N LEU A 97 13.51 0.07 -2.05
CA LEU A 97 14.79 0.31 -2.69
C LEU A 97 14.68 -0.21 -4.14
N LEU A 98 14.94 0.63 -5.14
CA LEU A 98 14.82 0.25 -6.56
C LEU A 98 16.14 -0.22 -7.19
N ASP A 99 17.26 0.00 -6.51
CA ASP A 99 18.59 -0.43 -6.96
C ASP A 99 19.46 -0.83 -5.76
N ASP A 100 20.39 -1.76 -5.96
CA ASP A 100 21.27 -2.27 -4.90
C ASP A 100 22.57 -1.46 -4.76
N SER A 101 22.64 -0.25 -5.34
CA SER A 101 23.85 0.56 -5.23
C SER A 101 24.06 1.06 -3.81
N ALA A 102 25.31 1.31 -3.42
CA ALA A 102 25.62 1.88 -2.10
C ALA A 102 25.02 3.29 -1.88
N GLN A 103 24.52 3.93 -2.95
CA GLN A 103 23.88 5.25 -2.92
C GLN A 103 22.36 5.18 -3.06
N ALA A 104 21.79 3.98 -3.15
CA ALA A 104 20.37 3.75 -3.29
C ALA A 104 19.58 4.46 -2.18
N LYS A 105 18.57 5.22 -2.56
CA LYS A 105 17.73 5.95 -1.61
C LYS A 105 16.38 5.25 -1.46
N TRP A 106 16.02 4.97 -0.21
CA TRP A 106 14.66 4.61 0.13
C TRP A 106 13.69 5.68 -0.35
N THR A 107 12.72 5.26 -1.15
CA THR A 107 11.72 6.14 -1.75
C THR A 107 10.34 5.60 -1.41
N THR A 108 9.38 6.48 -1.10
CA THR A 108 8.02 6.01 -0.80
C THR A 108 7.28 5.64 -2.08
N VAL A 109 6.30 4.73 -2.00
CA VAL A 109 5.45 4.37 -3.14
C VAL A 109 4.68 5.59 -3.68
N ALA A 110 4.30 6.53 -2.80
CA ALA A 110 3.68 7.79 -3.19
C ALA A 110 4.61 8.66 -4.05
N ASP A 111 5.91 8.72 -3.73
CA ASP A 111 6.88 9.49 -4.52
C ASP A 111 7.10 8.89 -5.92
N LEU A 112 7.04 7.57 -6.04
CA LEU A 112 7.16 6.87 -7.33
C LEU A 112 5.93 7.08 -8.22
N THR A 113 4.74 6.94 -7.63
CA THR A 113 3.46 7.05 -8.35
C THR A 113 3.11 8.49 -8.74
N THR A 114 3.64 9.50 -8.05
CA THR A 114 3.49 10.90 -8.48
C THR A 114 4.32 11.24 -9.72
N THR A 115 5.44 10.55 -9.93
CA THR A 115 6.35 10.80 -11.06
C THR A 115 5.89 10.07 -12.32
N ASP A 116 5.71 8.75 -12.25
CA ASP A 116 5.46 7.91 -13.43
C ASP A 116 4.07 7.22 -13.42
N ARG A 117 3.22 7.50 -12.42
CA ARG A 117 1.94 6.80 -12.18
C ARG A 117 2.06 5.27 -12.11
N ARG A 118 3.25 4.77 -11.82
CA ARG A 118 3.56 3.36 -11.64
C ARG A 118 4.34 3.17 -10.36
N ILE A 119 4.18 2.01 -9.74
CA ILE A 119 4.96 1.61 -8.58
C ILE A 119 6.36 1.17 -9.03
N VAL A 120 6.40 0.44 -10.14
CA VAL A 120 7.63 -0.12 -10.71
C VAL A 120 7.95 0.61 -12.02
N PRO A 121 9.21 1.07 -12.23
CA PRO A 121 9.59 1.71 -13.48
C PRO A 121 9.31 0.83 -14.71
N LEU A 122 8.95 1.46 -15.84
CA LEU A 122 8.55 0.73 -17.05
C LEU A 122 9.64 -0.25 -17.55
N TRP A 123 10.91 0.15 -17.48
CA TRP A 123 12.03 -0.69 -17.89
C TRP A 123 12.14 -1.98 -17.04
N MET A 124 11.84 -1.88 -15.74
CA MET A 124 11.85 -3.02 -14.82
C MET A 124 10.64 -3.93 -15.07
N ALA A 125 9.45 -3.34 -15.25
CA ALA A 125 8.25 -4.08 -15.61
C ALA A 125 8.45 -4.88 -16.92
N GLN A 126 9.01 -4.25 -17.96
CA GLN A 126 9.32 -4.91 -19.22
C GLN A 126 10.39 -6.01 -19.08
N ALA A 127 11.40 -5.81 -18.22
CA ALA A 127 12.44 -6.81 -17.99
C ALA A 127 11.87 -8.08 -17.33
N VAL A 128 10.97 -7.92 -16.35
CA VAL A 128 10.35 -9.03 -15.60
C VAL A 128 9.49 -9.95 -16.48
N VAL A 129 8.85 -9.39 -17.51
CA VAL A 129 8.00 -10.14 -18.44
C VAL A 129 8.81 -10.99 -19.43
N LYS A 130 10.11 -10.69 -19.63
CA LYS A 130 10.98 -11.49 -20.51
C LYS A 130 11.19 -12.91 -19.96
N ARG A 131 11.27 -13.90 -20.86
CA ARG A 131 11.57 -15.29 -20.49
C ARG A 131 12.96 -15.40 -19.86
N GLY A 132 13.10 -16.23 -18.82
CA GLY A 132 14.38 -16.56 -18.20
C GLY A 132 14.69 -15.82 -16.89
N MET A 133 14.15 -14.62 -16.68
CA MET A 133 14.36 -13.85 -15.44
C MET A 133 13.49 -14.41 -14.32
N LYS A 134 14.05 -15.15 -13.35
CA LYS A 134 13.27 -15.73 -12.24
C LYS A 134 13.36 -14.88 -10.99
N ASP A 135 14.56 -14.52 -10.55
CA ASP A 135 14.75 -13.89 -9.24
C ASP A 135 14.27 -12.43 -9.24
N GLU A 136 14.58 -11.66 -10.29
CA GLU A 136 14.09 -10.29 -10.46
C GLU A 136 12.56 -10.26 -10.62
N ARG A 137 11.97 -11.30 -11.23
CA ARG A 137 10.52 -11.43 -11.29
C ARG A 137 9.95 -11.60 -9.89
N TRP A 138 10.54 -12.46 -9.07
CA TRP A 138 10.02 -12.71 -7.72
C TRP A 138 10.17 -11.50 -6.80
N GLN A 139 11.26 -10.76 -6.92
CA GLN A 139 11.44 -9.50 -6.21
C GLN A 139 10.36 -8.47 -6.58
N VAL A 140 10.08 -8.29 -7.88
CA VAL A 140 9.01 -7.36 -8.32
C VAL A 140 7.63 -7.85 -7.90
N ILE A 141 7.37 -9.16 -7.95
CA ILE A 141 6.12 -9.74 -7.47
C ILE A 141 5.97 -9.54 -5.96
N GLU A 142 7.04 -9.69 -5.19
CA GLU A 142 7.04 -9.42 -3.75
C GLU A 142 6.69 -7.96 -3.45
N ILE A 143 7.32 -7.00 -4.13
CA ILE A 143 7.04 -5.57 -3.97
C ILE A 143 5.55 -5.27 -4.24
N LEU A 144 5.05 -5.69 -5.40
CA LEU A 144 3.68 -5.42 -5.80
C LEU A 144 2.66 -6.15 -4.90
N TYR A 145 2.95 -7.38 -4.52
CA TYR A 145 2.11 -8.16 -3.62
C TYR A 145 2.04 -7.52 -2.23
N GLY A 146 3.20 -7.11 -1.67
CA GLY A 146 3.28 -6.49 -0.36
C GLY A 146 2.50 -5.17 -0.32
N ILE A 147 2.66 -4.31 -1.33
CA ILE A 147 1.91 -3.06 -1.43
C ILE A 147 0.40 -3.32 -1.53
N ALA A 148 -0.02 -4.27 -2.37
CA ALA A 148 -1.44 -4.64 -2.47
C ALA A 148 -2.00 -5.19 -1.16
N ALA A 149 -1.26 -6.08 -0.49
CA ALA A 149 -1.67 -6.67 0.78
C ALA A 149 -1.83 -5.62 1.87
N LEU A 150 -0.85 -4.70 2.00
CA LEU A 150 -0.90 -3.60 2.95
C LEU A 150 -2.11 -2.70 2.67
N ALA A 151 -2.34 -2.36 1.41
CA ALA A 151 -3.47 -1.54 0.93
C ALA A 151 -4.83 -2.27 0.95
N ASP A 152 -4.91 -3.51 1.41
CA ASP A 152 -6.13 -4.33 1.34
C ASP A 152 -6.75 -4.31 -0.08
N LEU A 153 -5.87 -4.38 -1.10
CA LEU A 153 -6.20 -4.47 -2.52
C LEU A 153 -5.95 -5.89 -3.02
N PRO A 154 -6.70 -6.38 -4.03
CA PRO A 154 -6.44 -7.69 -4.64
C PRO A 154 -5.08 -7.70 -5.36
N PRO A 155 -4.07 -8.49 -4.93
CA PRO A 155 -2.73 -8.44 -5.51
C PRO A 155 -2.69 -8.82 -6.99
N VAL A 156 -3.53 -9.77 -7.40
CA VAL A 156 -3.66 -10.20 -8.80
C VAL A 156 -3.98 -9.01 -9.72
N LYS A 157 -4.90 -8.13 -9.29
CA LYS A 157 -5.32 -6.97 -10.09
C LYS A 157 -4.21 -5.92 -10.18
N LEU A 158 -3.55 -5.63 -9.06
CA LEU A 158 -2.45 -4.66 -9.06
C LEU A 158 -1.29 -5.15 -9.92
N ILE A 159 -0.89 -6.42 -9.79
CA ILE A 159 0.21 -7.01 -10.56
C ILE A 159 -0.13 -7.04 -12.06
N ALA A 160 -1.34 -7.44 -12.42
CA ALA A 160 -1.79 -7.45 -13.81
C ALA A 160 -1.72 -6.05 -14.45
N LEU A 161 -2.16 -5.03 -13.71
CA LEU A 161 -2.13 -3.63 -14.15
C LEU A 161 -0.69 -3.09 -14.29
N GLU A 162 0.13 -3.25 -13.24
CA GLU A 162 1.48 -2.67 -13.20
C GLU A 162 2.42 -3.31 -14.23
N LEU A 163 2.28 -4.62 -14.46
CA LEU A 163 3.14 -5.37 -15.38
C LEU A 163 2.55 -5.54 -16.78
N ASP A 164 1.32 -5.05 -17.03
CA ASP A 164 0.60 -5.21 -18.29
C ASP A 164 0.51 -6.70 -18.74
N VAL A 165 0.07 -7.56 -17.81
CA VAL A 165 -0.09 -9.01 -18.04
C VAL A 165 -1.50 -9.49 -17.69
N PRO A 166 -1.97 -10.60 -18.29
CA PRO A 166 -3.26 -11.18 -17.90
C PRO A 166 -3.32 -11.56 -16.42
N GLU A 167 -4.48 -11.41 -15.78
CA GLU A 167 -4.70 -11.79 -14.37
C GLU A 167 -4.34 -13.27 -14.09
N ARG A 168 -4.56 -14.17 -15.05
CA ARG A 168 -4.15 -15.58 -14.95
C ARG A 168 -2.63 -15.73 -14.80
N THR A 169 -1.86 -14.93 -15.53
CA THR A 169 -0.40 -14.90 -15.46
C THR A 169 0.06 -14.34 -14.12
N ALA A 170 -0.55 -13.23 -13.67
CA ALA A 170 -0.29 -12.66 -12.35
C ALA A 170 -0.56 -13.67 -11.23
N SER A 171 -1.69 -14.39 -11.31
CA SER A 171 -2.07 -15.43 -10.34
C SER A 171 -1.05 -16.59 -10.30
N ASP A 172 -0.63 -17.11 -11.47
CA ASP A 172 0.40 -18.15 -11.58
C ASP A 172 1.74 -17.68 -10.98
N TRP A 173 2.13 -16.43 -11.22
CA TRP A 173 3.35 -15.86 -10.67
C TRP A 173 3.30 -15.69 -9.16
N ILE A 174 2.17 -15.27 -8.59
CA ILE A 174 1.98 -15.21 -7.12
C ILE A 174 2.11 -16.61 -6.51
N GLN A 175 1.49 -17.63 -7.12
CA GLN A 175 1.59 -19.01 -6.64
C GLN A 175 3.03 -19.51 -6.65
N LYS A 176 3.78 -19.25 -7.72
CA LYS A 176 5.20 -19.63 -7.85
C LYS A 176 6.09 -18.87 -6.86
N ALA A 177 5.90 -17.56 -6.70
CA ALA A 177 6.63 -16.76 -5.72
C ALA A 177 6.39 -17.26 -4.29
N ARG A 178 5.14 -17.60 -3.97
CA ARG A 178 4.78 -18.20 -2.67
C ARG A 178 5.44 -19.55 -2.45
N ALA A 179 5.40 -20.44 -3.45
CA ALA A 179 6.04 -21.75 -3.39
C ALA A 179 7.58 -21.65 -3.24
N ALA A 180 8.17 -20.58 -3.78
CA ALA A 180 9.59 -20.28 -3.65
C ALA A 180 9.95 -19.49 -2.36
N GLY A 181 9.00 -19.22 -1.47
CA GLY A 181 9.25 -18.60 -0.17
C GLY A 181 9.34 -17.07 -0.16
N TRP A 182 9.11 -16.39 -1.29
CA TRP A 182 9.23 -14.92 -1.39
C TRP A 182 8.10 -14.16 -0.69
N LEU A 183 6.95 -14.80 -0.45
CA LEU A 183 5.76 -14.15 0.11
C LEU A 183 5.46 -14.59 1.55
N VAL A 184 6.48 -15.09 2.27
CA VAL A 184 6.35 -15.53 3.66
C VAL A 184 6.02 -14.33 4.55
N GLY A 185 5.06 -14.49 5.47
CA GLY A 185 4.62 -13.42 6.37
C GLY A 185 3.67 -12.39 5.73
N MET A 186 3.42 -12.45 4.41
CA MET A 186 2.49 -11.54 3.74
C MET A 186 1.14 -12.22 3.46
N THR A 187 0.08 -11.75 4.12
CA THR A 187 -1.29 -12.20 3.92
C THR A 187 -2.10 -11.11 3.23
N SER A 188 -2.50 -11.36 1.98
CA SER A 188 -3.55 -10.56 1.34
C SER A 188 -4.88 -11.23 1.59
N ASN A 189 -5.93 -10.44 1.77
CA ASN A 189 -7.29 -10.95 1.61
C ASN A 189 -7.49 -11.24 0.12
N VAL A 190 -7.07 -12.43 -0.32
CA VAL A 190 -7.70 -13.03 -1.50
C VAL A 190 -9.15 -13.19 -1.09
N GLY A 191 -10.01 -12.30 -1.60
CA GLY A 191 -11.44 -12.39 -1.38
C GLY A 191 -11.83 -13.85 -1.53
N ARG A 192 -12.28 -14.45 -0.42
CA ARG A 192 -12.92 -15.76 -0.45
C ARG A 192 -13.88 -15.71 -1.63
N PRO A 193 -13.83 -16.66 -2.60
CA PRO A 193 -14.89 -16.75 -3.58
C PRO A 193 -16.20 -16.75 -2.77
N ALA A 194 -17.15 -15.90 -3.12
CA ALA A 194 -18.50 -16.03 -2.62
C ALA A 194 -18.95 -17.45 -2.99
N GLY A 195 -18.96 -18.34 -2.01
CA GLY A 195 -19.13 -19.77 -2.17
C GLY A 195 -19.74 -20.31 -0.89
N GLY A 196 -21.06 -20.44 -0.94
CA GLY A 196 -21.96 -20.81 0.14
C GLY A 196 -23.31 -20.18 -0.10
#